data_AF-A0A9D8BQ59-F1
#
_entry.id   AF-A0A9D8BQ59-F1
#
_cell.length_a   1.000
_cell.length_b   1.000
_cell.length_c   1.000
_cell.angle_alpha   90.00
_cell.angle_beta   90.00
_cell.angle_gamma   90.00
#
_symmetry.space_group_name_H-M   'P 1'
#
loop_
_entity.id
_entity.type
_entity.pdbx_description
1 polymer ?
#
loop_
_entity_poly.entity_id
_entity_poly.type
_entity_poly.pdbx_seq_one_letter_code
_entity_poly.pdbx_strand_id
1 'polypeptide(L)'
;LRSDPLGTTFNVYRSVENGAPVRLNNEPVAATTDFIDEGPAQGRESTYWVRPVVNGKELESSEKTLLRADTSKDKSHYVSIKFQGDYMPQKIAVADLDGDGAYDFVIKQPSRGIDPAGRPDTTGLTYKLEAYLSNGTFLWRNDLGAGIEPGIWYSPYVAYDFDGDGKAEVAVKTGPPDAREADGRVRKGPEWVSILDGMTGREIARADWPPRDPRLGDYNRINRNQMGVAYLDGKTPCLLVARGTYKLMVVDAYQYHDKKLERLWRWEGDDETPIIRSQGAHSMHSADVDGDGRDEVVLGSCVVDDNGTCLWSTGLGHPDKCYVTDIDPTRPGLEIFYAIEPWHDDGKGVCLVEAKTGKIIWSIGKPTTHVGDAMVADIDPSLPGLECWAAESAKAGSIARYLFSAAGKLLATDSDVPDCENWLFWDGDLLRETCSRRREEADRSAIGGGFGTGGLRPGAPGRGATARGGFGRADTPTSGPGQTSFRPGGFSSGGAFGRGPSSIVKYKGPTLTTGIEGRIIMIADILGDWREELLTVLPGELRIYTTTIPARDRRTCLMQDPIYRTDVAHRSMGYEQSPVPSYYLGLRLASSGK
;
A
#
# COMPACT_ATOMS: atom_id res chain seq x y z
N LEU A 1 -10.19 8.09 -20.39
CA LEU A 1 -8.81 7.57 -20.50
C LEU A 1 -7.85 8.68 -20.98
N ARG A 2 -6.54 8.56 -20.76
CA ARG A 2 -5.53 9.52 -21.27
C ARG A 2 -5.48 9.53 -22.80
N SER A 3 -5.75 8.38 -23.41
CA SER A 3 -5.83 8.18 -24.87
C SER A 3 -7.06 8.82 -25.52
N ASP A 4 -8.06 9.25 -24.75
CA ASP A 4 -9.23 9.92 -25.31
C ASP A 4 -8.83 11.28 -25.91
N PRO A 5 -9.27 11.61 -27.13
CA PRO A 5 -9.03 12.94 -27.71
C PRO A 5 -9.53 14.06 -26.79
N LEU A 6 -8.83 15.19 -26.78
CA LEU A 6 -9.28 16.39 -26.05
C LEU A 6 -10.69 16.77 -26.49
N GLY A 7 -11.57 17.00 -25.51
CA GLY A 7 -12.98 17.33 -25.77
C GLY A 7 -13.90 16.14 -26.02
N THR A 8 -13.42 14.89 -25.87
CA THR A 8 -14.28 13.70 -25.86
C THR A 8 -15.40 13.86 -24.84
N THR A 9 -16.62 13.47 -25.22
CA THR A 9 -17.83 13.45 -24.37
C THR A 9 -18.47 12.07 -24.44
N PHE A 10 -19.49 11.77 -23.64
CA PHE A 10 -20.02 10.41 -23.55
C PHE A 10 -21.55 10.34 -23.63
N ASN A 11 -22.06 9.39 -24.42
CA ASN A 11 -23.45 8.97 -24.37
C ASN A 11 -23.57 7.70 -23.51
N VAL A 12 -24.60 7.65 -22.67
CA VAL A 12 -24.86 6.53 -21.76
C VAL A 12 -26.09 5.78 -22.24
N TYR A 13 -26.00 4.45 -22.28
CA TYR A 13 -27.07 3.58 -22.75
C TYR A 13 -27.45 2.56 -21.71
N ARG A 14 -28.71 2.13 -21.78
CA ARG A 14 -29.27 1.05 -20.98
C ARG A 14 -30.13 0.12 -21.83
N SER A 15 -30.04 -1.18 -21.59
CA SER A 15 -31.01 -2.18 -22.04
C SER A 15 -31.56 -2.92 -20.82
N VAL A 16 -32.88 -3.10 -20.75
CA VAL A 16 -33.54 -3.79 -19.63
C VAL A 16 -33.95 -5.17 -20.10
N GLU A 17 -33.54 -6.23 -19.36
CA GLU A 17 -33.87 -7.63 -19.69
C GLU A 17 -33.58 -7.99 -21.16
N ASN A 18 -32.45 -7.50 -21.69
CA ASN A 18 -32.05 -7.65 -23.10
C ASN A 18 -33.01 -7.05 -24.14
N GLY A 19 -33.84 -6.08 -23.73
CA GLY A 19 -34.72 -5.31 -24.61
C GLY A 19 -33.97 -4.32 -25.51
N ALA A 20 -34.75 -3.47 -26.19
CA ALA A 20 -34.19 -2.42 -27.05
C ALA A 20 -33.36 -1.42 -26.22
N PRO A 21 -32.12 -1.10 -26.63
CA PRO A 21 -31.33 -0.06 -26.00
C PRO A 21 -32.00 1.31 -25.99
N VAL A 22 -31.84 2.04 -24.90
CA VAL A 22 -32.25 3.44 -24.77
C VAL A 22 -31.04 4.27 -24.36
N ARG A 23 -30.82 5.39 -25.06
CA ARG A 23 -29.86 6.42 -24.65
C ARG A 23 -30.45 7.25 -23.52
N LEU A 24 -29.72 7.45 -22.43
CA LEU A 24 -30.23 8.05 -21.20
C LEU A 24 -30.06 9.58 -21.15
N ASN A 25 -29.09 10.13 -21.87
CA ASN A 25 -28.74 11.55 -21.83
C ASN A 25 -29.14 12.28 -23.12
N ASN A 26 -29.75 13.47 -23.01
CA ASN A 26 -30.15 14.28 -24.18
C ASN A 26 -28.98 14.98 -24.87
N GLU A 27 -27.95 15.36 -24.12
CA GLU A 27 -26.68 15.91 -24.61
C GLU A 27 -25.53 15.05 -24.08
N PRO A 28 -24.45 14.83 -24.85
CA PRO A 28 -23.27 14.08 -24.39
C PRO A 28 -22.71 14.64 -23.08
N VAL A 29 -22.43 13.76 -22.12
CA VAL A 29 -21.85 14.10 -20.82
C VAL A 29 -20.41 14.56 -21.04
N ALA A 30 -20.09 15.78 -20.59
CA ALA A 30 -18.80 16.42 -20.86
C ALA A 30 -18.03 16.80 -19.59
N ALA A 31 -18.73 17.14 -18.51
CA ALA A 31 -18.13 17.70 -17.30
C ALA A 31 -17.54 16.63 -16.36
N THR A 32 -18.15 15.45 -16.33
CA THR A 32 -17.77 14.30 -15.48
C THR A 32 -17.70 13.03 -16.34
N THR A 33 -17.30 11.92 -15.70
CA THR A 33 -17.32 10.57 -16.30
C THR A 33 -18.18 9.60 -15.49
N ASP A 34 -19.13 10.14 -14.71
CA ASP A 34 -20.19 9.42 -14.02
C ASP A 34 -21.58 9.81 -14.57
N PHE A 35 -22.62 9.04 -14.21
CA PHE A 35 -23.99 9.33 -14.63
C PHE A 35 -25.01 8.75 -13.64
N ILE A 36 -26.03 9.53 -13.30
CA ILE A 36 -27.16 9.07 -12.48
C ILE A 36 -28.34 8.74 -13.41
N ASP A 37 -28.72 7.46 -13.46
CA ASP A 37 -29.99 7.05 -14.06
C ASP A 37 -31.14 7.32 -13.06
N GLU A 38 -31.91 8.39 -13.30
CA GLU A 38 -33.04 8.79 -12.44
C GLU A 38 -34.26 7.87 -12.57
N GLY A 39 -34.33 7.05 -13.62
CA GLY A 39 -35.46 6.17 -13.88
C GLY A 39 -35.04 4.72 -14.06
N PRO A 40 -34.28 4.11 -13.13
CA PRO A 40 -33.76 2.77 -13.30
C PRO A 40 -34.91 1.75 -13.31
N ALA A 41 -34.74 0.65 -14.03
CA ALA A 41 -35.70 -0.44 -14.04
C ALA A 41 -35.65 -1.25 -12.72
N GLN A 42 -36.22 -0.68 -11.65
CA GLN A 42 -36.17 -1.21 -10.29
C GLN A 42 -36.50 -2.70 -10.22
N GLY A 43 -35.64 -3.48 -9.55
CA GLY A 43 -35.82 -4.92 -9.38
C GLY A 43 -35.62 -5.76 -10.64
N ARG A 44 -35.26 -5.15 -11.77
CA ARG A 44 -34.93 -5.84 -13.03
C ARG A 44 -33.45 -5.67 -13.35
N GLU A 45 -32.96 -6.60 -14.16
CA GLU A 45 -31.61 -6.54 -14.69
C GLU A 45 -31.54 -5.52 -15.82
N SER A 46 -30.54 -4.64 -15.73
CA SER A 46 -30.24 -3.63 -16.72
C SER A 46 -28.78 -3.72 -17.12
N THR A 47 -28.51 -3.75 -18.41
CA THR A 47 -27.16 -3.68 -18.96
C THR A 47 -26.86 -2.24 -19.35
N TYR A 48 -25.74 -1.70 -18.86
CA TYR A 48 -25.28 -0.35 -19.16
C TYR A 48 -23.98 -0.39 -19.98
N TRP A 49 -23.79 0.62 -20.82
CA TRP A 49 -22.53 0.86 -21.54
C TRP A 49 -22.45 2.34 -21.94
N VAL A 50 -21.25 2.79 -22.26
CA VAL A 50 -20.99 4.15 -22.73
C VAL A 50 -20.48 4.14 -24.18
N ARG A 51 -20.68 5.26 -24.87
CA ARG A 51 -20.06 5.53 -26.18
C ARG A 51 -19.36 6.88 -26.14
N PRO A 52 -18.05 6.93 -26.41
CA PRO A 52 -17.36 8.19 -26.61
C PRO A 52 -17.92 8.92 -27.82
N VAL A 53 -17.97 10.25 -27.75
CA VAL A 53 -18.39 11.15 -28.81
C VAL A 53 -17.27 12.13 -29.06
N VAL A 54 -16.70 12.08 -30.27
CA VAL A 54 -15.59 12.92 -30.70
C VAL A 54 -16.01 13.67 -31.96
N ASN A 55 -15.89 14.99 -31.95
CA ASN A 55 -16.31 15.86 -33.07
C ASN A 55 -17.75 15.56 -33.56
N GLY A 56 -18.66 15.30 -32.61
CA GLY A 56 -20.07 15.01 -32.87
C GLY A 56 -20.37 13.59 -33.41
N LYS A 57 -19.37 12.70 -33.46
CA LYS A 57 -19.54 11.31 -33.91
C LYS A 57 -19.36 10.35 -32.74
N GLU A 58 -20.30 9.43 -32.59
CA GLU A 58 -20.15 8.28 -31.68
C GLU A 58 -19.06 7.34 -32.19
N LEU A 59 -18.21 6.90 -31.26
CA LEU A 59 -17.20 5.88 -31.47
C LEU A 59 -17.70 4.52 -30.98
N GLU A 60 -16.79 3.55 -30.93
CA GLU A 60 -17.06 2.20 -30.46
C GLU A 60 -17.61 2.20 -29.02
N SER A 61 -18.47 1.22 -28.74
CA SER A 61 -19.06 1.02 -27.43
C SER A 61 -18.02 0.51 -26.45
N SER A 62 -18.13 0.92 -25.19
CA SER A 62 -17.48 0.22 -24.08
C SER A 62 -18.03 -1.20 -23.93
N GLU A 63 -17.36 -1.96 -23.08
CA GLU A 63 -17.89 -3.16 -22.45
C GLU A 63 -19.27 -2.90 -21.84
N LYS A 64 -20.04 -3.98 -21.69
CA LYS A 64 -21.39 -3.94 -21.12
C LYS A 64 -21.37 -4.43 -19.68
N THR A 65 -21.88 -3.61 -18.76
CA THR A 65 -21.99 -3.97 -17.35
C THR A 65 -23.42 -4.32 -16.99
N LEU A 66 -23.64 -5.51 -16.44
CA LEU A 66 -24.94 -5.94 -15.92
C LEU A 66 -25.12 -5.45 -14.48
N LEU A 67 -26.15 -4.66 -14.24
CA LEU A 67 -26.53 -4.18 -12.91
C LEU A 67 -27.98 -4.53 -12.62
N ARG A 68 -28.25 -5.00 -11.41
CA ARG A 68 -29.62 -5.12 -10.89
C ARG A 68 -29.92 -3.86 -10.10
N ALA A 69 -30.87 -3.05 -10.58
CA ALA A 69 -31.24 -1.82 -9.89
C ALA A 69 -31.82 -2.14 -8.50
N ASP A 70 -31.11 -1.71 -7.46
CA ASP A 70 -31.52 -1.79 -6.06
C ASP A 70 -31.36 -0.42 -5.41
N THR A 71 -32.45 0.35 -5.34
CA THR A 71 -32.50 1.65 -4.66
C THR A 71 -32.65 1.54 -3.13
N SER A 72 -32.43 0.38 -2.52
CA SER A 72 -32.47 0.27 -1.06
C SER A 72 -31.35 1.06 -0.41
N LYS A 73 -31.70 1.90 0.58
CA LYS A 73 -30.76 2.85 1.21
C LYS A 73 -29.86 2.23 2.28
N ASP A 74 -30.08 0.96 2.63
CA ASP A 74 -29.51 0.33 3.83
C ASP A 74 -28.32 -0.62 3.54
N LYS A 75 -27.84 -0.70 2.30
CA LYS A 75 -26.74 -1.60 1.94
C LYS A 75 -25.55 -0.83 1.39
N SER A 76 -24.36 -1.15 1.89
CA SER A 76 -23.13 -0.78 1.21
C SER A 76 -23.06 -1.56 -0.10
N HIS A 77 -22.91 -0.85 -1.22
CA HIS A 77 -22.78 -1.45 -2.53
C HIS A 77 -21.32 -1.85 -2.76
N TYR A 78 -21.09 -3.12 -3.09
CA TYR A 78 -19.77 -3.64 -3.41
C TYR A 78 -19.86 -4.76 -4.44
N VAL A 79 -18.78 -4.94 -5.19
CA VAL A 79 -18.54 -6.17 -5.98
C VAL A 79 -17.79 -7.16 -5.10
N SER A 80 -18.17 -8.44 -5.16
CA SER A 80 -17.55 -9.51 -4.37
C SER A 80 -16.84 -10.50 -5.27
N ILE A 81 -15.56 -10.72 -5.02
CA ILE A 81 -14.77 -11.79 -5.64
C ILE A 81 -14.63 -12.92 -4.63
N LYS A 82 -15.20 -14.09 -4.94
CA LYS A 82 -15.20 -15.25 -4.04
C LYS A 82 -13.92 -16.05 -4.20
N PHE A 83 -13.24 -16.30 -3.09
CA PHE A 83 -12.04 -17.14 -3.08
C PHE A 83 -12.40 -18.63 -3.09
N GLN A 84 -11.43 -19.45 -3.47
CA GLN A 84 -11.56 -20.91 -3.48
C GLN A 84 -11.62 -21.57 -2.08
N GLY A 85 -11.53 -20.78 -1.00
CA GLY A 85 -11.67 -21.29 0.36
C GLY A 85 -11.77 -20.19 1.40
N ASP A 86 -12.06 -20.59 2.63
CA ASP A 86 -12.30 -19.69 3.76
C ASP A 86 -10.99 -19.21 4.41
N TYR A 87 -10.26 -18.36 3.70
CA TYR A 87 -9.03 -17.72 4.18
C TYR A 87 -9.05 -16.22 3.94
N MET A 88 -8.19 -15.54 4.70
CA MET A 88 -7.89 -14.11 4.53
C MET A 88 -6.56 -13.97 3.78
N PRO A 89 -6.50 -13.22 2.67
CA PRO A 89 -5.24 -12.84 2.05
C PRO A 89 -4.35 -11.99 2.97
N GLN A 90 -3.03 -12.09 2.83
CA GLN A 90 -2.06 -11.16 3.40
C GLN A 90 -1.93 -9.90 2.55
N LYS A 91 -1.80 -10.07 1.23
CA LYS A 91 -1.55 -9.02 0.23
C LYS A 91 -2.34 -9.30 -1.04
N ILE A 92 -2.51 -8.27 -1.86
CA ILE A 92 -3.13 -8.33 -3.18
C ILE A 92 -2.30 -7.49 -4.16
N ALA A 93 -2.25 -7.91 -5.42
CA ALA A 93 -1.83 -7.11 -6.55
C ALA A 93 -3.01 -6.99 -7.53
N VAL A 94 -3.08 -5.86 -8.23
CA VAL A 94 -4.06 -5.58 -9.29
C VAL A 94 -3.32 -5.35 -10.61
N ALA A 95 -3.71 -6.09 -11.64
CA ALA A 95 -3.14 -6.00 -12.99
C ALA A 95 -4.09 -6.68 -13.98
N ASP A 96 -4.09 -6.26 -15.25
CA ASP A 96 -4.84 -6.92 -16.33
C ASP A 96 -4.06 -8.17 -16.78
N LEU A 97 -4.55 -9.37 -16.48
CA LEU A 97 -3.83 -10.62 -16.76
C LEU A 97 -4.16 -11.19 -18.13
N ASP A 98 -5.30 -10.83 -18.72
CA ASP A 98 -5.80 -11.44 -19.96
C ASP A 98 -5.81 -10.50 -21.18
N GLY A 99 -5.63 -9.20 -20.94
CA GLY A 99 -5.53 -8.12 -21.93
C GLY A 99 -6.90 -7.54 -22.32
N ASP A 100 -7.94 -7.72 -21.50
CA ASP A 100 -9.28 -7.19 -21.77
C ASP A 100 -9.49 -5.74 -21.30
N GLY A 101 -8.49 -5.15 -20.62
CA GLY A 101 -8.52 -3.79 -20.10
C GLY A 101 -9.15 -3.65 -18.70
N ALA A 102 -9.65 -4.73 -18.10
CA ALA A 102 -10.13 -4.75 -16.72
C ALA A 102 -9.02 -5.24 -15.77
N TYR A 103 -8.98 -4.70 -14.55
CA TYR A 103 -8.02 -5.17 -13.55
C TYR A 103 -8.48 -6.49 -12.91
N ASP A 104 -7.58 -7.46 -12.93
CA ASP A 104 -7.68 -8.74 -12.25
C ASP A 104 -6.89 -8.74 -10.93
N PHE A 105 -7.00 -9.83 -10.18
CA PHE A 105 -6.52 -9.90 -8.80
C PHE A 105 -5.58 -11.07 -8.56
N VAL A 106 -4.37 -10.79 -8.06
CA VAL A 106 -3.44 -11.82 -7.56
C VAL A 106 -3.28 -11.66 -6.05
N ILE A 107 -3.85 -12.60 -5.28
CA ILE A 107 -3.79 -12.59 -3.81
C ILE A 107 -2.64 -13.47 -3.29
N LYS A 108 -2.02 -13.06 -2.18
CA LYS A 108 -1.10 -13.90 -1.41
C LYS A 108 -1.74 -14.32 -0.10
N GLN A 109 -1.89 -15.62 0.15
CA GLN A 109 -2.61 -16.16 1.31
C GLN A 109 -1.83 -17.28 2.03
N PRO A 110 -2.08 -17.49 3.34
CA PRO A 110 -3.04 -16.76 4.20
C PRO A 110 -2.45 -15.48 4.81
N SER A 111 -3.23 -14.74 5.59
CA SER A 111 -2.84 -13.49 6.26
C SER A 111 -1.78 -13.67 7.35
N ARG A 112 -1.70 -14.88 7.91
CA ARG A 112 -0.72 -15.26 8.94
C ARG A 112 0.71 -15.18 8.39
N GLY A 113 1.65 -14.65 9.16
CA GLY A 113 3.06 -14.67 8.80
C GLY A 113 4.01 -14.45 9.98
N ILE A 114 5.31 -14.50 9.70
CA ILE A 114 6.40 -14.26 10.64
C ILE A 114 7.23 -13.04 10.22
N ASP A 115 7.81 -12.35 11.19
CA ASP A 115 8.88 -11.38 10.96
C ASP A 115 10.25 -12.07 11.13
N PRO A 116 11.28 -11.73 10.33
CA PRO A 116 12.63 -12.27 10.50
C PRO A 116 13.26 -12.09 11.88
N ALA A 117 12.92 -11.04 12.63
CA ALA A 117 13.34 -10.86 14.03
C ALA A 117 12.58 -11.77 15.01
N GLY A 118 11.44 -12.31 14.60
CA GLY A 118 10.56 -13.15 15.42
C GLY A 118 10.95 -14.63 15.45
N ARG A 119 10.09 -15.45 16.05
CA ARG A 119 10.25 -16.91 16.06
C ARG A 119 9.91 -17.50 14.68
N PRO A 120 10.63 -18.53 14.22
CA PRO A 120 10.31 -19.22 12.96
C PRO A 120 8.93 -19.89 13.01
N ASP A 121 8.34 -20.11 11.84
CA ASP A 121 7.17 -20.98 11.72
C ASP A 121 7.60 -22.46 11.69
N THR A 122 7.20 -23.20 12.72
CA THR A 122 7.42 -24.65 12.81
C THR A 122 6.19 -25.46 12.42
N THR A 123 5.13 -24.83 11.93
CA THR A 123 3.87 -25.50 11.57
C THR A 123 3.86 -26.03 10.14
N GLY A 124 4.86 -25.67 9.34
CA GLY A 124 4.93 -26.05 7.92
C GLY A 124 4.08 -25.15 7.02
N LEU A 125 3.75 -23.94 7.48
CA LEU A 125 2.96 -22.99 6.69
C LEU A 125 3.73 -22.56 5.43
N THR A 126 3.05 -22.57 4.29
CA THR A 126 3.53 -22.00 3.02
C THR A 126 2.51 -21.03 2.46
N TYR A 127 3.00 -19.99 1.78
CA TYR A 127 2.14 -19.05 1.06
C TYR A 127 1.75 -19.56 -0.31
N LYS A 128 0.53 -19.20 -0.71
CA LYS A 128 -0.02 -19.45 -2.03
C LYS A 128 -0.31 -18.11 -2.69
N LEU A 129 0.07 -17.99 -3.95
CA LEU A 129 -0.49 -16.99 -4.85
C LEU A 129 -1.71 -17.59 -5.56
N GLU A 130 -2.76 -16.81 -5.73
CA GLU A 130 -3.93 -17.18 -6.52
C GLU A 130 -4.37 -16.02 -7.39
N ALA A 131 -4.74 -16.31 -8.63
CA ALA A 131 -5.24 -15.32 -9.57
C ALA A 131 -6.73 -15.50 -9.86
N TYR A 132 -7.43 -14.37 -9.95
CA TYR A 132 -8.84 -14.27 -10.24
C TYR A 132 -9.07 -13.16 -11.25
N LEU A 133 -9.86 -13.42 -12.29
CA LEU A 133 -10.28 -12.36 -13.22
C LEU A 133 -11.19 -11.35 -12.51
N SER A 134 -11.39 -10.19 -13.13
CA SER A 134 -12.26 -9.08 -12.69
C SER A 134 -13.69 -9.52 -12.35
N ASN A 135 -14.20 -10.56 -13.04
CA ASN A 135 -15.51 -11.16 -12.81
C ASN A 135 -15.55 -12.26 -11.72
N GLY A 136 -14.40 -12.55 -11.10
CA GLY A 136 -14.22 -13.56 -10.05
C GLY A 136 -13.92 -14.97 -10.53
N THR A 137 -13.69 -15.17 -11.82
CA THR A 137 -13.22 -16.47 -12.35
C THR A 137 -11.85 -16.79 -11.78
N PHE A 138 -11.75 -17.90 -11.05
CA PHE A 138 -10.46 -18.41 -10.57
C PHE A 138 -9.64 -18.97 -11.74
N LEU A 139 -8.37 -18.57 -11.82
CA LEU A 139 -7.44 -19.02 -12.86
C LEU A 139 -6.52 -20.12 -12.34
N TRP A 140 -5.73 -19.83 -11.31
CA TRP A 140 -4.69 -20.73 -10.82
C TRP A 140 -4.32 -20.47 -9.36
N ARG A 141 -3.63 -21.46 -8.76
CA ARG A 141 -3.00 -21.39 -7.45
C ARG A 141 -1.55 -21.88 -7.56
N ASN A 142 -0.59 -21.07 -7.12
CA ASN A 142 0.83 -21.40 -7.05
C ASN A 142 1.25 -21.45 -5.56
N ASP A 143 1.66 -22.60 -5.05
CA ASP A 143 2.21 -22.74 -3.70
C ASP A 143 3.72 -22.46 -3.73
N LEU A 144 4.18 -21.44 -2.99
CA LEU A 144 5.58 -21.02 -2.95
C LEU A 144 6.50 -22.06 -2.27
N GLY A 145 5.92 -23.10 -1.66
CA GLY A 145 6.65 -24.20 -1.06
C GLY A 145 7.39 -23.83 0.22
N ALA A 146 8.15 -24.78 0.76
CA ALA A 146 8.84 -24.58 2.03
C ALA A 146 10.09 -23.68 1.90
N GLY A 147 10.64 -23.54 0.68
CA GLY A 147 11.82 -22.72 0.40
C GLY A 147 11.64 -21.22 0.64
N ILE A 148 10.39 -20.76 0.73
CA ILE A 148 10.04 -19.39 1.11
C ILE A 148 9.33 -19.42 2.46
N GLU A 149 9.89 -18.71 3.45
CA GLU A 149 9.25 -18.55 4.75
C GLU A 149 7.98 -17.70 4.65
N PRO A 150 6.91 -18.00 5.41
CA PRO A 150 5.64 -17.29 5.32
C PRO A 150 5.74 -15.96 6.08
N GLY A 151 6.26 -14.92 5.44
CA GLY A 151 6.27 -13.56 5.96
C GLY A 151 6.50 -12.52 4.87
N ILE A 152 6.11 -11.28 5.16
CA ILE A 152 6.10 -10.19 4.18
C ILE A 152 7.50 -9.93 3.58
N TRP A 153 8.54 -10.05 4.40
CA TRP A 153 9.93 -9.81 4.02
C TRP A 153 10.60 -10.97 3.29
N TYR A 154 9.98 -12.15 3.27
CA TYR A 154 10.51 -13.33 2.59
C TYR A 154 9.94 -13.53 1.19
N SER A 155 8.74 -12.98 0.95
CA SER A 155 7.88 -13.32 -0.19
C SER A 155 7.35 -12.08 -0.92
N PRO A 156 8.19 -11.10 -1.31
CA PRO A 156 7.73 -10.01 -2.16
C PRO A 156 7.28 -10.57 -3.52
N TYR A 157 6.25 -9.95 -4.07
CA TYR A 157 5.78 -10.18 -5.44
C TYR A 157 5.17 -8.89 -5.97
N VAL A 158 5.13 -8.74 -7.29
CA VAL A 158 4.44 -7.66 -8.01
C VAL A 158 3.80 -8.24 -9.27
N ALA A 159 2.72 -7.62 -9.76
CA ALA A 159 2.08 -7.99 -11.02
C ALA A 159 2.09 -6.78 -11.96
N TYR A 160 2.60 -6.99 -13.18
CA TYR A 160 2.78 -5.95 -14.18
C TYR A 160 2.98 -6.59 -15.56
N ASP A 161 2.59 -5.89 -16.62
CA ASP A 161 2.92 -6.26 -18.00
C ASP A 161 4.38 -5.88 -18.25
N PHE A 162 5.30 -6.83 -18.09
CA PHE A 162 6.73 -6.51 -18.11
C PHE A 162 7.33 -6.52 -19.51
N ASP A 163 6.74 -7.25 -20.46
CA ASP A 163 7.21 -7.29 -21.85
C ASP A 163 6.40 -6.42 -22.84
N GLY A 164 5.29 -5.83 -22.37
CA GLY A 164 4.47 -4.88 -23.11
C GLY A 164 3.51 -5.54 -24.10
N ASP A 165 3.17 -6.82 -23.92
CA ASP A 165 2.25 -7.54 -24.81
C ASP A 165 0.75 -7.24 -24.55
N GLY A 166 0.47 -6.41 -23.54
CA GLY A 166 -0.86 -6.04 -23.09
C GLY A 166 -1.41 -6.92 -21.97
N LYS A 167 -0.62 -7.87 -21.44
CA LYS A 167 -1.02 -8.79 -20.37
C LYS A 167 0.02 -8.78 -19.26
N ALA A 168 -0.44 -8.82 -18.02
CA ALA A 168 0.45 -8.79 -16.88
C ALA A 168 1.00 -10.17 -16.52
N GLU A 169 2.30 -10.23 -16.25
CA GLU A 169 2.93 -11.33 -15.53
C GLU A 169 2.94 -11.08 -14.02
N VAL A 170 3.32 -12.12 -13.27
CA VAL A 170 3.58 -12.04 -11.84
C VAL A 170 5.05 -12.34 -11.55
N ALA A 171 5.81 -11.34 -11.11
CA ALA A 171 7.16 -11.53 -10.60
C ALA A 171 7.13 -11.89 -9.12
N VAL A 172 7.81 -12.96 -8.70
CA VAL A 172 7.78 -13.46 -7.33
C VAL A 172 9.11 -14.08 -6.91
N LYS A 173 9.48 -13.90 -5.63
CA LYS A 173 10.63 -14.60 -5.04
C LYS A 173 10.32 -16.09 -4.84
N THR A 174 11.17 -16.97 -5.36
CA THR A 174 11.03 -18.43 -5.25
C THR A 174 12.30 -19.08 -4.69
N GLY A 175 12.17 -20.33 -4.25
CA GLY A 175 13.26 -21.11 -3.67
C GLY A 175 13.01 -22.62 -3.79
N PRO A 176 14.02 -23.46 -3.51
CA PRO A 176 13.87 -24.89 -3.63
C PRO A 176 12.87 -25.44 -2.60
N PRO A 177 12.06 -26.45 -2.97
CA PRO A 177 10.95 -26.92 -2.14
C PRO A 177 11.40 -27.56 -0.82
N ASP A 178 12.66 -27.95 -0.70
CA ASP A 178 13.27 -28.67 0.43
C ASP A 178 14.28 -27.81 1.22
N ALA A 179 14.32 -26.49 0.99
CA ALA A 179 15.31 -25.61 1.63
C ALA A 179 15.07 -25.32 3.12
N ARG A 180 13.88 -25.63 3.64
CA ARG A 180 13.48 -25.32 5.03
C ARG A 180 14.11 -26.30 6.00
N GLU A 181 14.91 -25.78 6.92
CA GLU A 181 15.55 -26.52 7.99
C GLU A 181 14.53 -26.95 9.07
N ALA A 182 14.92 -27.91 9.91
CA ALA A 182 14.03 -28.48 10.94
C ALA A 182 13.52 -27.45 11.97
N ASP A 183 14.22 -26.32 12.14
CA ASP A 183 13.80 -25.23 13.01
C ASP A 183 12.85 -24.22 12.31
N GLY A 184 12.48 -24.47 11.05
CA GLY A 184 11.56 -23.66 10.26
C GLY A 184 12.21 -22.56 9.43
N ARG A 185 13.54 -22.40 9.49
CA ARG A 185 14.28 -21.35 8.76
C ARG A 185 14.81 -21.84 7.42
N VAL A 186 15.05 -20.90 6.52
CA VAL A 186 15.80 -21.10 5.28
C VAL A 186 17.08 -20.25 5.34
N ARG A 187 18.24 -20.87 5.58
CA ARG A 187 19.53 -20.15 5.68
C ARG A 187 20.45 -20.35 4.50
N LYS A 188 20.22 -21.42 3.72
CA LYS A 188 21.10 -21.86 2.62
C LYS A 188 20.28 -22.21 1.38
N GLY A 189 20.98 -22.49 0.30
CA GLY A 189 20.40 -22.85 -0.99
C GLY A 189 20.17 -21.63 -1.90
N PRO A 190 19.96 -21.89 -3.20
CA PRO A 190 19.68 -20.85 -4.17
C PRO A 190 18.34 -20.17 -3.88
N GLU A 191 18.22 -18.93 -4.34
CA GLU A 191 17.00 -18.13 -4.31
C GLU A 191 16.86 -17.48 -5.68
N TRP A 192 15.63 -17.38 -6.18
CA TRP A 192 15.37 -16.82 -7.50
C TRP A 192 14.30 -15.74 -7.45
N VAL A 193 14.32 -14.89 -8.47
CA VAL A 193 13.13 -14.20 -8.93
C VAL A 193 12.57 -14.98 -10.11
N SER A 194 11.29 -15.32 -10.06
CA SER A 194 10.56 -16.05 -11.10
C SER A 194 9.49 -15.16 -11.70
N ILE A 195 9.33 -15.23 -13.02
CA ILE A 195 8.20 -14.64 -13.75
C ILE A 195 7.18 -15.75 -13.99
N LEU A 196 5.96 -15.55 -13.52
CA LEU A 196 4.82 -16.42 -13.78
C LEU A 196 3.94 -15.78 -14.85
N ASP A 197 3.52 -16.58 -15.81
CA ASP A 197 2.46 -16.22 -16.77
C ASP A 197 1.17 -15.86 -16.02
N GLY A 198 0.62 -14.67 -16.28
CA GLY A 198 -0.53 -14.14 -15.54
C GLY A 198 -1.78 -15.00 -15.62
N MET A 199 -2.00 -15.68 -16.75
CA MET A 199 -3.18 -16.51 -16.99
C MET A 199 -3.07 -17.94 -16.47
N THR A 200 -1.86 -18.47 -16.36
CA THR A 200 -1.65 -19.89 -16.04
C THR A 200 -0.85 -20.14 -14.76
N GLY A 201 -0.18 -19.13 -14.22
CA GLY A 201 0.65 -19.24 -13.02
C GLY A 201 1.90 -20.11 -13.21
N ARG A 202 2.22 -20.47 -14.46
CA ARG A 202 3.41 -21.26 -14.81
C ARG A 202 4.61 -20.35 -14.87
N GLU A 203 5.74 -20.83 -14.34
CA GLU A 203 7.01 -20.12 -14.48
C GLU A 203 7.46 -20.11 -15.94
N ILE A 204 7.70 -18.92 -16.47
CA ILE A 204 8.12 -18.69 -17.86
C ILE A 204 9.54 -18.12 -17.96
N ALA A 205 10.05 -17.51 -16.89
CA ALA A 205 11.44 -17.08 -16.77
C ALA A 205 11.89 -17.05 -15.31
N ARG A 206 13.21 -17.03 -15.09
CA ARG A 206 13.81 -16.81 -13.78
C ARG A 206 15.21 -16.22 -13.88
N ALA A 207 15.62 -15.54 -12.82
CA ALA A 207 17.00 -15.10 -12.58
C ALA A 207 17.37 -15.34 -11.11
N ASP A 208 18.66 -15.27 -10.78
CA ASP A 208 19.12 -15.40 -9.41
C ASP A 208 18.69 -14.18 -8.57
N TRP A 209 18.23 -14.43 -7.35
CA TRP A 209 17.97 -13.38 -6.37
C TRP A 209 19.31 -12.79 -5.87
N PRO A 210 19.39 -11.49 -5.53
CA PRO A 210 20.58 -10.90 -4.90
C PRO A 210 21.13 -11.77 -3.76
N PRO A 211 22.42 -12.15 -3.80
CA PRO A 211 22.95 -13.21 -2.93
C PRO A 211 22.88 -12.83 -1.45
N ARG A 212 22.91 -13.84 -0.58
CA ARG A 212 23.11 -13.61 0.85
C ARG A 212 24.56 -13.18 1.08
N ASP A 213 24.75 -12.11 1.83
CA ASP A 213 26.07 -11.55 2.14
C ASP A 213 26.16 -11.21 3.64
N PRO A 214 27.24 -11.59 4.37
CA PRO A 214 27.44 -11.20 5.76
C PRO A 214 27.38 -9.69 6.04
N ARG A 215 27.66 -8.84 5.04
CA ARG A 215 27.55 -7.38 5.11
C ARG A 215 26.11 -6.90 5.32
N LEU A 216 25.11 -7.69 4.93
CA LEU A 216 23.69 -7.42 5.24
C LEU A 216 23.41 -7.53 6.74
N GLY A 217 24.21 -8.31 7.48
CA GLY A 217 24.11 -8.45 8.93
C GLY A 217 23.60 -9.80 9.39
N ASP A 218 22.78 -9.79 10.45
CA ASP A 218 22.23 -11.01 11.02
C ASP A 218 21.09 -11.57 10.18
N TYR A 219 20.55 -12.72 10.60
CA TYR A 219 19.48 -13.42 9.91
C TYR A 219 18.25 -12.52 9.64
N ASN A 220 17.92 -11.63 10.57
CA ASN A 220 16.83 -10.67 10.40
C ASN A 220 17.10 -9.77 9.17
N ARG A 221 18.27 -9.13 9.12
CA ARG A 221 18.61 -8.14 8.09
C ARG A 221 18.88 -8.75 6.73
N ILE A 222 19.45 -9.96 6.67
CA ILE A 222 19.64 -10.72 5.41
C ILE A 222 18.30 -10.99 4.71
N ASN A 223 17.21 -11.13 5.48
CA ASN A 223 15.89 -11.48 4.97
C ASN A 223 14.94 -10.28 4.83
N ARG A 224 15.48 -9.08 4.58
CA ARG A 224 14.68 -7.93 4.12
C ARG A 224 14.74 -7.88 2.59
N ASN A 225 13.69 -8.40 1.95
CA ASN A 225 13.59 -8.49 0.50
C ASN A 225 12.44 -7.61 0.01
N GLN A 226 12.64 -6.92 -1.12
CA GLN A 226 11.65 -6.06 -1.76
C GLN A 226 11.67 -6.28 -3.28
N MET A 227 10.61 -5.84 -3.95
CA MET A 227 10.46 -5.94 -5.40
C MET A 227 9.60 -4.78 -5.90
N GLY A 228 9.89 -4.26 -7.07
CA GLY A 228 9.16 -3.12 -7.63
C GLY A 228 9.24 -3.06 -9.15
N VAL A 229 8.69 -1.99 -9.70
CA VAL A 229 8.60 -1.67 -11.12
C VAL A 229 9.05 -0.23 -11.31
N ALA A 230 9.88 0.03 -12.31
CA ALA A 230 10.28 1.38 -12.71
C ALA A 230 10.41 1.48 -14.23
N TYR A 231 10.14 2.63 -14.80
CA TYR A 231 10.38 2.95 -16.19
C TYR A 231 11.76 3.62 -16.33
N LEU A 232 12.82 2.81 -16.18
CA LEU A 232 14.21 3.29 -16.15
C LEU A 232 14.70 3.89 -17.48
N ASP A 233 13.99 3.64 -18.58
CA ASP A 233 14.24 4.29 -19.88
C ASP A 233 13.11 5.24 -20.30
N GLY A 234 12.18 5.51 -19.38
CA GLY A 234 10.99 6.34 -19.56
C GLY A 234 9.83 5.69 -20.31
N LYS A 235 9.93 4.40 -20.67
CA LYS A 235 8.95 3.76 -21.56
C LYS A 235 8.71 2.27 -21.32
N THR A 236 9.72 1.51 -20.89
CA THR A 236 9.63 0.06 -20.71
C THR A 236 9.65 -0.28 -19.23
N PRO A 237 8.64 -1.00 -18.72
CA PRO A 237 8.61 -1.40 -17.32
C PRO A 237 9.76 -2.37 -17.01
N CYS A 238 10.57 -2.01 -16.02
CA CYS A 238 11.68 -2.80 -15.54
C CYS A 238 11.34 -3.36 -14.15
N LEU A 239 11.74 -4.61 -13.90
CA LEU A 239 11.60 -5.28 -12.62
C LEU A 239 12.77 -4.93 -11.71
N LEU A 240 12.48 -4.41 -10.52
CA LEU A 240 13.45 -4.13 -9.46
C LEU A 240 13.43 -5.27 -8.44
N VAL A 241 14.60 -5.79 -8.07
CA VAL A 241 14.77 -6.89 -7.11
C VAL A 241 15.79 -6.49 -6.06
N ALA A 242 15.33 -6.29 -4.82
CA ALA A 242 16.15 -5.70 -3.78
C ALA A 242 16.34 -6.60 -2.55
N ARG A 243 17.53 -6.52 -1.95
CA ARG A 243 17.87 -7.16 -0.68
C ARG A 243 18.64 -6.20 0.22
N GLY A 244 18.21 -6.15 1.49
CA GLY A 244 18.81 -5.32 2.52
C GLY A 244 18.11 -3.96 2.67
N THR A 245 18.15 -3.45 3.91
CA THR A 245 17.49 -2.19 4.30
C THR A 245 18.36 -1.47 5.35
N TYR A 246 18.80 -2.20 6.38
CA TYR A 246 19.43 -1.64 7.57
C TYR A 246 20.98 -1.68 7.60
N LYS A 247 21.62 -2.24 6.57
CA LYS A 247 23.09 -2.32 6.42
C LYS A 247 23.43 -2.21 4.94
N LEU A 248 24.12 -3.21 4.35
CA LEU A 248 24.24 -3.32 2.91
C LEU A 248 22.84 -3.29 2.28
N MET A 249 22.74 -2.61 1.16
CA MET A 249 21.56 -2.50 0.32
C MET A 249 21.98 -2.86 -1.10
N VAL A 250 21.23 -3.75 -1.73
CA VAL A 250 21.49 -4.24 -3.10
C VAL A 250 20.19 -4.17 -3.89
N VAL A 251 20.26 -3.66 -5.11
CA VAL A 251 19.15 -3.65 -6.08
C VAL A 251 19.67 -4.13 -7.42
N ASP A 252 18.99 -5.14 -7.98
CA ASP A 252 19.12 -5.51 -9.38
C ASP A 252 17.94 -4.94 -10.16
N ALA A 253 18.20 -4.34 -11.32
CA ALA A 253 17.18 -4.00 -12.30
C ALA A 253 17.21 -4.99 -13.46
N TYR A 254 16.05 -5.50 -13.86
CA TYR A 254 15.88 -6.41 -14.97
C TYR A 254 14.87 -5.87 -15.97
N GLN A 255 15.11 -6.10 -17.25
CA GLN A 255 14.07 -6.06 -18.28
C GLN A 255 13.64 -7.49 -18.58
N TYR A 256 12.33 -7.71 -18.73
CA TYR A 256 11.78 -8.98 -19.16
C TYR A 256 11.37 -8.86 -20.62
N HIS A 257 11.97 -9.68 -21.49
CA HIS A 257 11.57 -9.78 -22.89
C HIS A 257 11.96 -11.16 -23.42
N ASP A 258 11.28 -11.65 -24.45
CA ASP A 258 11.56 -12.95 -25.08
C ASP A 258 11.67 -14.12 -24.07
N LYS A 259 10.85 -14.08 -23.02
CA LYS A 259 10.84 -15.06 -21.91
C LYS A 259 12.16 -15.16 -21.16
N LYS A 260 12.89 -14.05 -21.03
CA LYS A 260 14.16 -13.95 -20.30
C LYS A 260 14.20 -12.68 -19.47
N LEU A 261 14.85 -12.78 -18.31
CA LEU A 261 15.23 -11.62 -17.50
C LEU A 261 16.66 -11.23 -17.86
N GLU A 262 16.84 -10.07 -18.48
CA GLU A 262 18.13 -9.46 -18.72
C GLU A 262 18.42 -8.42 -17.64
N ARG A 263 19.53 -8.58 -16.90
CA ARG A 263 19.92 -7.60 -15.88
C ARG A 263 20.51 -6.37 -16.55
N LEU A 264 19.88 -5.21 -16.33
CA LEU A 264 20.35 -3.92 -16.82
C LEU A 264 21.54 -3.44 -16.00
N TRP A 265 21.37 -3.42 -14.67
CA TRP A 265 22.41 -3.02 -13.73
C TRP A 265 22.21 -3.68 -12.36
N ARG A 266 23.27 -3.60 -11.55
CA ARG A 266 23.24 -3.87 -10.10
C ARG A 266 23.77 -2.64 -9.40
N TRP A 267 23.03 -2.15 -8.42
CA TRP A 267 23.50 -1.16 -7.46
C TRP A 267 23.79 -1.83 -6.12
N GLU A 268 24.98 -1.60 -5.57
CA GLU A 268 25.35 -1.96 -4.19
C GLU A 268 25.81 -0.71 -3.46
N GLY A 269 25.18 -0.39 -2.32
CA GLY A 269 25.54 0.83 -1.58
C GLY A 269 26.97 0.85 -1.03
N ASP A 270 27.65 -0.29 -0.96
CA ASP A 270 29.06 -0.39 -0.58
C ASP A 270 30.04 0.04 -1.68
N ASP A 271 29.59 0.06 -2.93
CA ASP A 271 30.41 0.49 -4.07
C ASP A 271 30.41 2.02 -4.23
N GLU A 272 29.52 2.69 -3.50
CA GLU A 272 29.42 4.16 -3.47
C GLU A 272 30.52 4.82 -2.66
N THR A 273 30.86 6.06 -3.04
CA THR A 273 31.82 6.90 -2.30
C THR A 273 31.18 8.23 -1.93
N PRO A 274 30.84 8.46 -0.64
CA PRO A 274 31.01 7.54 0.50
C PRO A 274 30.05 6.34 0.45
N ILE A 275 30.39 5.27 1.17
CA ILE A 275 29.55 4.08 1.33
C ILE A 275 28.15 4.48 1.84
N ILE A 276 27.12 3.94 1.19
CA ILE A 276 25.71 4.15 1.54
C ILE A 276 25.14 2.88 2.14
N ARG A 277 24.70 2.98 3.39
CA ARG A 277 24.06 1.89 4.15
C ARG A 277 22.93 2.43 5.00
N SER A 278 22.02 1.53 5.38
CA SER A 278 20.99 1.80 6.39
C SER A 278 20.00 2.92 6.03
N GLN A 279 19.88 3.24 4.74
CA GLN A 279 18.96 4.26 4.24
C GLN A 279 17.64 3.68 3.70
N GLY A 280 17.59 2.35 3.58
CA GLY A 280 16.45 1.64 3.00
C GLY A 280 15.17 1.93 3.78
N ALA A 281 14.01 2.02 3.14
CA ALA A 281 12.69 2.06 3.76
C ALA A 281 12.06 0.66 3.77
N HIS A 282 10.88 0.56 4.38
CA HIS A 282 10.03 -0.63 4.32
C HIS A 282 9.11 -0.70 3.09
N SER A 283 9.32 0.23 2.17
CA SER A 283 8.68 0.38 0.87
C SER A 283 9.75 0.84 -0.15
N MET A 284 9.36 0.88 -1.42
CA MET A 284 10.13 1.53 -2.48
C MET A 284 9.18 2.31 -3.38
N HIS A 285 9.68 3.39 -3.98
CA HIS A 285 8.95 4.18 -4.96
C HIS A 285 9.78 4.33 -6.23
N SER A 286 9.08 4.55 -7.33
CA SER A 286 9.67 4.85 -8.64
C SER A 286 9.07 6.18 -9.08
N ALA A 287 9.92 7.13 -9.45
CA ALA A 287 9.48 8.45 -9.86
C ALA A 287 10.59 9.16 -10.65
N ASP A 288 10.21 9.86 -11.71
CA ASP A 288 11.02 10.88 -12.36
C ASP A 288 11.18 12.08 -11.43
N VAL A 289 12.22 12.04 -10.57
CA VAL A 289 12.47 13.09 -9.57
C VAL A 289 13.33 14.20 -10.14
N ASP A 290 14.06 13.95 -11.23
CA ASP A 290 14.99 14.90 -11.82
C ASP A 290 14.48 15.58 -13.12
N GLY A 291 13.40 15.07 -13.69
CA GLY A 291 12.65 15.64 -14.82
C GLY A 291 13.18 15.24 -16.19
N ASP A 292 13.92 14.15 -16.31
CA ASP A 292 14.47 13.66 -17.58
C ASP A 292 13.52 12.70 -18.34
N GLY A 293 12.39 12.35 -17.72
CA GLY A 293 11.37 11.45 -18.26
C GLY A 293 11.58 9.98 -17.92
N ARG A 294 12.52 9.64 -17.03
CA ARG A 294 12.83 8.28 -16.57
C ARG A 294 12.58 8.17 -15.07
N ASP A 295 12.28 6.98 -14.60
CA ASP A 295 12.09 6.78 -13.16
C ASP A 295 13.42 6.55 -12.44
N GLU A 296 13.65 7.32 -11.39
CA GLU A 296 14.60 6.98 -10.33
C GLU A 296 13.97 6.01 -9.32
N VAL A 297 14.80 5.27 -8.60
CA VAL A 297 14.39 4.34 -7.55
C VAL A 297 14.62 4.95 -6.16
N VAL A 298 13.54 5.35 -5.50
CA VAL A 298 13.55 5.85 -4.12
C VAL A 298 13.49 4.65 -3.17
N LEU A 299 14.63 4.31 -2.59
CA LEU A 299 14.76 3.21 -1.63
C LEU A 299 14.50 3.62 -0.18
N GLY A 300 13.97 4.82 0.07
CA GLY A 300 13.88 5.43 1.39
C GLY A 300 14.71 6.71 1.43
N SER A 301 15.67 6.82 2.34
CA SER A 301 16.58 7.97 2.46
C SER A 301 17.71 7.99 1.42
N CYS A 302 17.62 7.14 0.40
CA CYS A 302 18.57 7.01 -0.71
C CYS A 302 17.79 6.89 -2.02
N VAL A 303 18.27 7.59 -3.05
CA VAL A 303 17.72 7.54 -4.40
C VAL A 303 18.79 7.03 -5.35
N VAL A 304 18.44 5.99 -6.10
CA VAL A 304 19.27 5.39 -7.15
C VAL A 304 18.73 5.87 -8.49
N ASP A 305 19.64 6.35 -9.33
CA ASP A 305 19.37 6.89 -10.65
C ASP A 305 18.90 5.82 -11.65
N ASP A 306 18.29 6.23 -12.76
CA ASP A 306 17.77 5.35 -13.83
C ASP A 306 18.82 4.32 -14.32
N ASN A 307 20.08 4.76 -14.31
CA ASN A 307 21.27 4.04 -14.78
C ASN A 307 21.96 3.17 -13.72
N GLY A 308 21.42 3.11 -12.50
CA GLY A 308 21.95 2.25 -11.42
C GLY A 308 23.13 2.84 -10.64
N THR A 309 23.34 4.16 -10.70
CA THR A 309 24.25 4.89 -9.79
C THR A 309 23.47 5.59 -8.68
N CYS A 310 24.07 5.94 -7.55
CA CYS A 310 23.37 6.74 -6.56
C CYS A 310 23.23 8.20 -7.01
N LEU A 311 21.99 8.70 -7.08
CA LEU A 311 21.72 10.11 -7.31
C LEU A 311 22.05 10.93 -6.06
N TRP A 312 21.51 10.52 -4.90
CA TRP A 312 21.85 11.09 -3.60
C TRP A 312 21.39 10.19 -2.42
N SER A 313 21.91 10.49 -1.24
CA SER A 313 21.45 9.94 0.04
C SER A 313 21.40 11.04 1.10
N THR A 314 20.32 11.10 1.89
CA THR A 314 20.18 12.12 2.96
C THR A 314 21.06 11.81 4.17
N GLY A 315 21.45 10.55 4.35
CA GLY A 315 22.16 10.08 5.54
C GLY A 315 21.29 10.05 6.81
N LEU A 316 19.97 10.27 6.70
CA LEU A 316 19.06 10.27 7.85
C LEU A 316 18.78 8.87 8.39
N GLY A 317 19.05 7.82 7.60
CA GLY A 317 18.80 6.44 8.00
C GLY A 317 17.43 5.94 7.56
N HIS A 318 16.99 4.82 8.14
CA HIS A 318 15.82 4.05 7.73
C HIS A 318 14.49 4.80 7.99
N PRO A 319 13.67 5.07 6.97
CA PRO A 319 12.29 5.49 7.15
C PRO A 319 11.34 4.30 7.28
N ASP A 320 10.38 4.40 8.20
CA ASP A 320 9.23 3.49 8.22
C ASP A 320 8.21 3.87 7.12
N LYS A 321 8.15 5.16 6.77
CA LYS A 321 7.30 5.73 5.71
C LYS A 321 8.04 6.82 4.94
N CYS A 322 7.77 6.87 3.65
CA CYS A 322 8.13 7.99 2.79
C CYS A 322 7.09 8.15 1.67
N TYR A 323 6.70 9.39 1.37
CA TYR A 323 5.78 9.70 0.26
C TYR A 323 6.48 10.58 -0.75
N VAL A 324 6.40 10.23 -2.03
CA VAL A 324 7.04 10.93 -3.15
C VAL A 324 5.94 11.49 -4.05
N THR A 325 5.73 12.80 -4.03
CA THR A 325 4.69 13.48 -4.82
C THR A 325 4.93 14.99 -4.82
N ASP A 326 4.10 15.74 -5.54
CA ASP A 326 4.05 17.20 -5.53
C ASP A 326 3.29 17.67 -4.26
N ILE A 327 4.05 17.86 -3.18
CA ILE A 327 3.51 18.19 -1.85
C ILE A 327 3.32 19.69 -1.73
N ASP A 328 4.32 20.48 -2.17
CA ASP A 328 4.24 21.93 -2.22
C ASP A 328 4.16 22.42 -3.68
N PRO A 329 2.96 22.59 -4.25
CA PRO A 329 2.77 22.99 -5.65
C PRO A 329 3.25 24.40 -5.96
N THR A 330 3.73 25.15 -4.96
CA THR A 330 4.38 26.45 -5.15
C THR A 330 5.87 26.30 -5.47
N ARG A 331 6.42 25.09 -5.37
CA ARG A 331 7.80 24.73 -5.66
C ARG A 331 7.84 23.84 -6.91
N PRO A 332 8.74 24.10 -7.87
CA PRO A 332 8.91 23.20 -9.01
C PRO A 332 9.57 21.88 -8.59
N GLY A 333 9.05 20.76 -9.11
CA GLY A 333 9.57 19.42 -8.85
C GLY A 333 8.73 18.67 -7.82
N LEU A 334 9.21 17.49 -7.44
CA LEU A 334 8.57 16.65 -6.42
C LEU A 334 9.27 16.83 -5.07
N GLU A 335 8.58 16.47 -4.00
CA GLU A 335 9.13 16.35 -2.66
C GLU A 335 9.02 14.93 -2.12
N ILE A 336 9.85 14.64 -1.11
CA ILE A 336 9.76 13.43 -0.30
C ILE A 336 9.53 13.79 1.16
N PHE A 337 8.39 13.36 1.71
CA PHE A 337 8.09 13.49 3.13
C PHE A 337 8.53 12.23 3.89
N TYR A 338 9.35 12.39 4.93
CA TYR A 338 9.93 11.28 5.67
C TYR A 338 9.42 11.18 7.11
N ALA A 339 9.14 9.95 7.53
CA ALA A 339 9.11 9.52 8.92
C ALA A 339 10.27 8.54 9.18
N ILE A 340 11.30 9.02 9.85
CA ILE A 340 12.54 8.29 10.11
C ILE A 340 12.43 7.50 11.42
N GLU A 341 12.65 6.17 11.35
CA GLU A 341 12.55 5.26 12.51
C GLU A 341 13.65 5.50 13.55
N PRO A 342 14.94 5.66 13.20
CA PRO A 342 15.98 5.93 14.19
C PRO A 342 15.70 7.16 15.06
N TRP A 343 16.25 7.16 16.27
CA TRP A 343 16.22 8.34 17.13
C TRP A 343 17.04 9.47 16.49
N HIS A 344 16.38 10.60 16.26
CA HIS A 344 16.99 11.87 15.89
C HIS A 344 16.89 12.88 17.04
N ASP A 345 18.03 13.34 17.57
CA ASP A 345 18.10 14.47 18.49
C ASP A 345 18.35 15.81 17.77
N ASP A 346 18.70 15.76 16.48
CA ASP A 346 19.00 16.89 15.62
C ASP A 346 17.75 17.53 14.96
N GLY A 347 16.56 17.01 15.27
CA GLY A 347 15.29 17.56 14.79
C GLY A 347 14.94 17.22 13.34
N LYS A 348 15.48 16.12 12.80
CA LYS A 348 15.26 15.70 11.40
C LYS A 348 14.45 14.41 11.23
N GLY A 349 13.97 13.79 12.32
CA GLY A 349 13.23 12.53 12.20
C GLY A 349 11.85 12.65 11.52
N VAL A 350 11.34 13.88 11.37
CA VAL A 350 10.25 14.23 10.45
C VAL A 350 10.72 15.40 9.60
N CYS A 351 10.74 15.24 8.29
CA CYS A 351 11.19 16.29 7.37
C CYS A 351 10.61 16.14 5.97
N LEU A 352 10.66 17.24 5.22
CA LEU A 352 10.38 17.29 3.80
C LEU A 352 11.68 17.62 3.06
N VAL A 353 11.98 16.89 2.00
CA VAL A 353 13.15 17.15 1.15
C VAL A 353 12.72 17.36 -0.31
N GLU A 354 13.53 18.10 -1.06
CA GLU A 354 13.44 18.17 -2.52
C GLU A 354 13.84 16.82 -3.12
N ALA A 355 12.94 16.18 -3.89
CA ALA A 355 13.17 14.83 -4.41
C ALA A 355 14.36 14.77 -5.38
N LYS A 356 14.61 15.84 -6.13
CA LYS A 356 15.74 15.90 -7.07
C LYS A 356 17.11 15.85 -6.40
N THR A 357 17.25 16.40 -5.20
CA THR A 357 18.58 16.66 -4.60
C THR A 357 18.76 16.11 -3.18
N GLY A 358 17.68 15.66 -2.54
CA GLY A 358 17.69 15.26 -1.13
C GLY A 358 17.86 16.42 -0.15
N LYS A 359 17.87 17.67 -0.63
CA LYS A 359 18.01 18.86 0.21
C LYS A 359 16.78 19.03 1.10
N ILE A 360 17.00 19.09 2.41
CA ILE A 360 15.94 19.38 3.38
C ILE A 360 15.34 20.77 3.12
N ILE A 361 14.02 20.80 2.92
CA ILE A 361 13.21 22.00 2.78
C ILE A 361 12.85 22.51 4.18
N TRP A 362 12.31 21.62 5.02
CA TRP A 362 12.04 21.88 6.43
C TRP A 362 12.13 20.59 7.24
N SER A 363 12.29 20.73 8.56
CA SER A 363 12.24 19.62 9.50
C SER A 363 11.50 20.02 10.78
N ILE A 364 11.10 19.02 11.56
CA ILE A 364 10.34 19.20 12.81
C ILE A 364 11.06 20.02 13.88
N GLY A 365 12.39 20.10 13.85
CA GLY A 365 13.18 20.99 14.70
C GLY A 365 13.23 20.61 16.18
N LYS A 366 12.79 19.40 16.54
CA LYS A 366 12.85 18.84 17.90
C LYS A 366 13.12 17.33 17.86
N PRO A 367 13.67 16.75 18.94
CA PRO A 367 13.97 15.32 19.00
C PRO A 367 12.74 14.44 18.75
N THR A 368 12.96 13.31 18.09
CA THR A 368 11.95 12.27 17.80
C THR A 368 12.55 10.89 18.08
N THR A 369 11.80 9.93 18.65
CA THR A 369 12.39 8.63 19.01
C THR A 369 12.26 7.57 17.92
N HIS A 370 11.03 7.15 17.60
CA HIS A 370 10.71 6.23 16.49
C HIS A 370 9.50 6.77 15.79
N VAL A 371 9.69 7.48 14.67
CA VAL A 371 8.58 7.93 13.84
C VAL A 371 8.16 6.78 12.94
N GLY A 372 7.09 6.09 13.32
CA GLY A 372 6.72 4.80 12.73
C GLY A 372 5.59 4.87 11.71
N ASP A 373 4.97 6.03 11.54
CA ASP A 373 3.88 6.21 10.60
C ASP A 373 3.80 7.65 10.09
N ALA A 374 3.26 7.82 8.88
CA ALA A 374 3.11 9.11 8.21
C ALA A 374 2.08 9.05 7.08
N MET A 375 1.60 10.22 6.68
CA MET A 375 0.73 10.42 5.52
C MET A 375 0.86 11.84 4.98
N VAL A 376 0.61 11.99 3.68
CA VAL A 376 0.42 13.28 3.00
C VAL A 376 -0.93 13.30 2.30
N ALA A 377 -1.68 14.39 2.46
CA ALA A 377 -2.91 14.62 1.71
C ALA A 377 -3.38 16.09 1.83
N ASP A 378 -4.14 16.56 0.84
CA ASP A 378 -4.90 17.81 0.94
C ASP A 378 -6.14 17.55 1.81
N ILE A 379 -6.18 18.15 3.00
CA ILE A 379 -7.28 17.98 3.97
C ILE A 379 -7.84 19.32 4.46
N ASP A 380 -7.15 20.43 4.16
CA ASP A 380 -7.56 21.78 4.47
C ASP A 380 -7.48 22.68 3.22
N PRO A 381 -8.62 22.97 2.56
CA PRO A 381 -8.63 23.73 1.31
C PRO A 381 -8.23 25.21 1.49
N SER A 382 -8.01 25.66 2.73
CA SER A 382 -7.52 27.01 3.02
C SER A 382 -6.00 27.13 2.94
N LEU A 383 -5.28 26.02 2.82
CA LEU A 383 -3.83 25.94 2.71
C LEU A 383 -3.43 25.44 1.31
N PRO A 384 -2.34 25.98 0.72
CA PRO A 384 -1.82 25.43 -0.52
C PRO A 384 -1.03 24.14 -0.26
N GLY A 385 -1.23 23.14 -1.12
CA GLY A 385 -0.46 21.90 -1.13
C GLY A 385 -1.06 20.80 -0.26
N LEU A 386 -0.25 19.77 0.00
CA LEU A 386 -0.63 18.63 0.82
C LEU A 386 -0.16 18.85 2.26
N GLU A 387 -1.05 18.71 3.23
CA GLU A 387 -0.64 18.58 4.62
C GLU A 387 0.21 17.32 4.81
N CYS A 388 1.18 17.38 5.71
CA CYS A 388 2.07 16.29 6.06
C CYS A 388 1.95 15.97 7.55
N TRP A 389 1.66 14.73 7.93
CA TRP A 389 1.66 14.34 9.34
C TRP A 389 2.33 13.01 9.61
N ALA A 390 2.85 12.88 10.82
CA ALA A 390 3.58 11.71 11.27
C ALA A 390 3.28 11.39 12.74
N ALA A 391 3.46 10.12 13.10
CA ALA A 391 3.23 9.60 14.44
C ALA A 391 4.43 8.81 14.96
N GLU A 392 4.82 9.09 16.20
CA GLU A 392 5.79 8.30 16.93
C GLU A 392 5.19 7.01 17.48
N SER A 393 6.03 5.98 17.60
CA SER A 393 5.66 4.62 17.94
C SER A 393 5.77 4.37 19.45
N ALA A 394 4.67 3.88 20.05
CA ALA A 394 4.63 3.50 21.46
C ALA A 394 5.71 2.47 21.84
N LYS A 395 6.23 1.72 20.86
CA LYS A 395 7.33 0.75 21.04
C LYS A 395 8.62 1.42 21.52
N ALA A 396 8.84 2.68 21.17
CA ALA A 396 9.99 3.49 21.59
C ALA A 396 9.63 4.46 22.74
N GLY A 397 8.48 4.26 23.40
CA GLY A 397 8.07 5.05 24.57
C GLY A 397 7.46 6.43 24.26
N SER A 398 7.12 6.70 23.00
CA SER A 398 6.48 7.94 22.57
C SER A 398 5.20 7.65 21.77
N ILE A 399 4.21 8.52 21.86
CA ILE A 399 2.98 8.48 21.03
C ILE A 399 2.70 9.84 20.40
N ALA A 400 3.72 10.70 20.35
CA ALA A 400 3.59 12.06 19.87
C ALA A 400 3.18 12.07 18.40
N ARG A 401 2.33 13.03 18.03
CA ARG A 401 1.87 13.20 16.64
C ARG A 401 2.04 14.64 16.21
N TYR A 402 2.29 14.83 14.92
CA TYR A 402 2.60 16.15 14.36
C TYR A 402 1.92 16.31 13.01
N LEU A 403 1.24 17.44 12.79
CA LEU A 403 0.64 17.83 11.50
C LEU A 403 1.24 19.15 11.04
N PHE A 404 1.69 19.21 9.81
CA PHE A 404 2.31 20.36 9.17
C PHE A 404 1.58 20.71 7.87
N SER A 405 1.60 21.98 7.49
CA SER A 405 1.32 22.39 6.10
C SER A 405 2.45 21.92 5.18
N ALA A 406 2.24 21.92 3.86
CA ALA A 406 3.29 21.70 2.86
C ALA A 406 4.55 22.58 3.09
N ALA A 407 4.37 23.83 3.50
CA ALA A 407 5.45 24.78 3.80
C ALA A 407 6.15 24.58 5.17
N GLY A 408 5.82 23.52 5.92
CA GLY A 408 6.48 23.19 7.19
C GLY A 408 5.98 23.94 8.43
N LYS A 409 4.87 24.66 8.35
CA LYS A 409 4.22 25.26 9.52
C LYS A 409 3.52 24.17 10.34
N LEU A 410 3.85 24.03 11.61
CA LEU A 410 3.13 23.15 12.53
C LEU A 410 1.68 23.64 12.72
N LEU A 411 0.72 22.79 12.39
CA LEU A 411 -0.72 23.08 12.44
C LEU A 411 -1.38 22.46 13.67
N ALA A 412 -0.97 21.24 14.03
CA ALA A 412 -1.56 20.51 15.16
C ALA A 412 -0.58 19.47 15.75
N THR A 413 -0.88 19.02 16.97
CA THR A 413 -0.16 17.93 17.64
C THR A 413 -1.12 16.94 18.30
N ASP A 414 -0.64 15.73 18.53
CA ASP A 414 -1.30 14.70 19.33
C ASP A 414 -2.74 14.39 18.91
N SER A 415 -3.73 14.67 19.76
CA SER A 415 -5.13 14.31 19.53
C SER A 415 -5.77 15.05 18.36
N ASP A 416 -5.19 16.18 17.93
CA ASP A 416 -5.69 16.98 16.82
C ASP A 416 -5.12 16.54 15.46
N VAL A 417 -4.16 15.61 15.47
CA VAL A 417 -3.55 15.02 14.28
C VAL A 417 -4.35 13.78 13.87
N PRO A 418 -4.76 13.66 12.59
CA PRO A 418 -5.50 12.50 12.15
C PRO A 418 -4.62 11.24 12.11
N ASP A 419 -5.26 10.07 11.95
CA ASP A 419 -4.54 8.82 11.78
C ASP A 419 -3.82 8.78 10.41
N CYS A 420 -2.72 8.03 10.33
CA CYS A 420 -1.84 7.98 9.16
C CYS A 420 -2.24 6.89 8.14
N GLU A 421 -3.29 6.11 8.40
CA GLU A 421 -3.64 4.95 7.58
C GLU A 421 -4.93 5.17 6.78
N ASN A 422 -4.99 4.62 5.56
CA ASN A 422 -6.20 4.46 4.74
C ASN A 422 -6.87 5.78 4.28
N TRP A 423 -6.12 6.59 3.56
CA TRP A 423 -6.59 7.82 2.91
C TRP A 423 -6.85 7.58 1.42
N LEU A 424 -7.93 8.17 0.91
CA LEU A 424 -8.44 7.98 -0.45
C LEU A 424 -9.25 9.19 -0.94
N PHE A 425 -9.36 9.36 -2.25
CA PHE A 425 -10.35 10.23 -2.89
C PHE A 425 -11.68 9.49 -3.04
N TRP A 426 -12.73 9.93 -2.34
CA TRP A 426 -14.01 9.22 -2.30
C TRP A 426 -15.20 10.06 -2.75
N ASP A 427 -15.28 11.31 -2.30
CA ASP A 427 -16.36 12.20 -2.74
C ASP A 427 -16.02 12.96 -4.03
N GLY A 428 -16.83 13.94 -4.40
CA GLY A 428 -16.66 14.69 -5.65
C GLY A 428 -15.72 15.89 -5.57
N ASP A 429 -15.20 16.26 -4.39
CA ASP A 429 -14.20 17.32 -4.26
C ASP A 429 -12.76 16.78 -4.26
N LEU A 430 -11.79 17.68 -4.12
CA LEU A 430 -10.36 17.37 -4.29
C LEU A 430 -9.63 17.17 -2.96
N LEU A 431 -10.35 17.17 -1.84
CA LEU A 431 -9.78 16.79 -0.56
C LEU A 431 -9.77 15.27 -0.45
N ARG A 432 -8.81 14.72 0.29
CA ARG A 432 -8.85 13.28 0.61
C ARG A 432 -9.67 13.02 1.85
N GLU A 433 -10.38 11.91 1.79
CA GLU A 433 -11.08 11.30 2.91
C GLU A 433 -10.19 10.26 3.61
N THR A 434 -10.63 9.84 4.80
CA THR A 434 -10.01 8.74 5.53
C THR A 434 -11.04 7.71 5.94
N CYS A 435 -10.59 6.47 6.10
CA CYS A 435 -11.39 5.43 6.74
C CYS A 435 -11.31 5.58 8.26
N SER A 436 -12.45 5.85 8.91
CA SER A 436 -12.57 5.76 10.36
C SER A 436 -13.29 4.48 10.76
N ARG A 437 -12.92 3.91 11.90
CA ARG A 437 -13.77 2.95 12.59
C ARG A 437 -14.49 3.65 13.71
N ARG A 438 -15.79 3.36 13.86
CA ARG A 438 -16.54 3.76 15.05
C ARG A 438 -15.79 3.18 16.24
N ARG A 439 -15.12 4.02 17.03
CA ARG A 439 -14.85 3.66 18.42
C ARG A 439 -16.24 3.50 19.00
N GLU A 440 -16.65 2.27 19.30
CA GLU A 440 -17.71 2.12 20.29
C GLU A 440 -17.24 2.96 21.47
N GLU A 441 -17.96 4.05 21.76
CA GLU A 441 -17.87 4.69 23.05
C GLU A 441 -18.22 3.58 24.03
N ALA A 442 -17.18 2.93 24.56
CA ALA A 442 -17.31 2.14 25.76
C ALA A 442 -17.93 3.10 26.76
N ASP A 443 -19.20 2.85 27.00
CA ASP A 443 -20.06 3.50 27.96
C ASP A 443 -19.23 4.00 29.13
N ARG A 444 -19.04 5.33 29.23
CA ARG A 444 -18.42 5.97 30.39
C ARG A 444 -19.31 5.88 31.64
N SER A 445 -20.29 4.98 31.65
CA SER A 445 -21.13 4.63 32.79
C SER A 445 -20.99 3.16 33.23
N ALA A 446 -19.80 2.55 33.17
CA ALA A 446 -19.57 1.25 33.82
C ALA A 446 -18.16 1.04 34.41
N ILE A 447 -17.58 2.08 35.04
CA ILE A 447 -16.58 1.89 36.13
C ILE A 447 -16.95 2.82 37.29
N GLY A 448 -18.19 2.71 37.75
CA GLY A 448 -18.60 3.12 39.09
C GLY A 448 -18.70 1.87 39.95
N GLY A 449 -17.59 1.41 40.50
CA GLY A 449 -17.53 0.13 41.21
C GLY A 449 -16.27 -0.06 42.05
N GLY A 450 -16.09 0.81 43.05
CA GLY A 450 -15.39 0.56 44.32
C GLY A 450 -14.05 -0.19 44.31
N PHE A 451 -12.95 0.56 44.37
CA PHE A 451 -11.80 0.13 45.18
C PHE A 451 -11.75 0.96 46.46
N GLY A 452 -12.16 0.30 47.54
CA GLY A 452 -12.11 0.83 48.89
C GLY A 452 -10.70 1.14 49.34
N THR A 453 -10.60 2.24 50.08
CA THR A 453 -9.44 2.82 50.72
C THR A 453 -8.75 1.86 51.70
N GLY A 454 -7.42 1.80 51.62
CA GLY A 454 -6.56 1.27 52.67
C GLY A 454 -5.21 1.98 52.60
N GLY A 455 -5.15 3.20 53.16
CA GLY A 455 -3.91 3.97 53.19
C GLY A 455 -2.92 3.43 54.22
N LEU A 456 -1.62 3.67 54.00
CA LEU A 456 -0.61 3.92 55.02
C LEU A 456 0.60 4.64 54.36
N ARG A 457 1.15 5.59 55.11
CA ARG A 457 2.12 6.65 54.73
C ARG A 457 3.57 6.12 54.50
N PRO A 458 4.48 6.92 53.88
CA PRO A 458 5.87 6.52 53.66
C PRO A 458 6.79 6.82 54.84
N GLY A 459 7.79 5.95 55.05
CA GLY A 459 8.88 6.10 56.03
C GLY A 459 10.21 5.56 55.47
N ALA A 460 11.29 6.26 55.82
CA ALA A 460 12.67 6.25 55.28
C ALA A 460 13.47 4.92 55.37
N PRO A 461 14.70 4.83 54.77
CA PRO A 461 15.39 3.57 54.47
C PRO A 461 16.38 3.11 55.56
N GLY A 462 16.60 1.80 55.66
CA GLY A 462 17.55 1.19 56.61
C GLY A 462 18.06 -0.20 56.22
N ARG A 463 19.39 -0.29 56.14
CA ARG A 463 20.37 -1.40 56.02
C ARG A 463 20.01 -2.84 56.48
N GLY A 464 20.69 -3.82 55.85
CA GLY A 464 21.06 -5.15 56.38
C GLY A 464 20.84 -6.30 55.37
N ALA A 465 21.86 -6.88 54.71
CA ALA A 465 22.59 -8.13 55.07
C ALA A 465 21.65 -9.26 55.56
N THR A 466 21.50 -10.44 54.96
CA THR A 466 22.44 -11.56 54.70
C THR A 466 21.70 -12.65 53.87
N ALA A 467 22.29 -13.26 52.84
CA ALA A 467 23.00 -14.56 52.79
C ALA A 467 22.16 -15.88 52.76
N ARG A 468 22.47 -16.70 51.73
CA ARG A 468 22.29 -18.18 51.56
C ARG A 468 20.85 -18.69 51.45
N GLY A 469 20.50 -19.73 50.70
CA GLY A 469 21.11 -20.81 49.91
C GLY A 469 19.91 -21.73 49.55
N GLY A 470 19.77 -22.34 48.39
CA GLY A 470 20.53 -23.48 47.89
C GLY A 470 19.56 -24.50 47.26
N PHE A 471 19.96 -24.99 46.08
CA PHE A 471 19.74 -26.31 45.45
C PHE A 471 18.39 -27.06 45.49
N GLY A 472 18.01 -27.54 44.29
CA GLY A 472 17.18 -28.74 44.11
C GLY A 472 16.75 -28.99 42.65
N ARG A 473 17.46 -29.89 41.94
CA ARG A 473 17.07 -30.50 40.65
C ARG A 473 16.12 -31.69 40.89
N ALA A 474 15.17 -31.94 39.98
CA ALA A 474 15.00 -33.21 39.22
C ALA A 474 13.59 -33.35 38.56
N ASP A 475 13.59 -33.37 37.22
CA ASP A 475 12.98 -34.29 36.25
C ASP A 475 11.54 -34.89 36.39
N THR A 476 10.64 -34.40 35.50
CA THR A 476 9.72 -35.08 34.53
C THR A 476 8.62 -36.10 34.98
N PRO A 477 7.64 -36.47 34.11
CA PRO A 477 6.67 -35.65 33.37
C PRO A 477 5.22 -36.22 33.48
N THR A 478 4.17 -35.40 33.37
CA THR A 478 2.81 -35.90 33.06
C THR A 478 2.01 -34.95 32.17
N SER A 479 1.31 -35.58 31.25
CA SER A 479 0.50 -35.10 30.12
C SER A 479 -0.87 -34.51 30.51
N GLY A 480 -1.34 -33.52 29.74
CA GLY A 480 -2.75 -33.11 29.68
C GLY A 480 -2.93 -31.82 28.86
N PRO A 481 -3.89 -31.74 27.91
CA PRO A 481 -3.91 -30.71 26.87
C PRO A 481 -4.53 -29.41 27.39
N GLY A 482 -3.69 -28.43 27.73
CA GLY A 482 -4.12 -27.06 27.96
C GLY A 482 -4.11 -26.30 26.63
N GLN A 483 -5.28 -26.05 26.05
CA GLN A 483 -5.47 -25.00 25.05
C GLN A 483 -5.00 -23.68 25.65
N THR A 484 -3.77 -23.30 25.36
CA THR A 484 -3.24 -21.98 25.64
C THR A 484 -3.44 -21.14 24.39
N SER A 485 -4.26 -20.11 24.53
CA SER A 485 -4.49 -19.08 23.54
C SER A 485 -3.17 -18.36 23.25
N PHE A 486 -2.49 -18.80 22.20
CA PHE A 486 -1.34 -18.11 21.64
C PHE A 486 -1.80 -16.74 21.14
N ARG A 487 -1.32 -15.67 21.79
CA ARG A 487 -1.34 -14.32 21.21
C ARG A 487 -0.26 -14.26 20.14
N PRO A 488 -0.59 -14.05 18.85
CA PRO A 488 0.42 -13.81 17.84
C PRO A 488 1.04 -12.43 18.08
N GLY A 489 2.37 -12.40 18.24
CA GLY A 489 3.15 -11.16 18.14
C GLY A 489 3.14 -10.70 16.69
N GLY A 490 2.14 -9.90 16.33
CA GLY A 490 2.02 -9.29 15.02
C GLY A 490 2.71 -7.92 14.99
N PHE A 491 3.74 -7.78 14.16
CA PHE A 491 3.98 -6.52 13.48
C PHE A 491 3.01 -6.48 12.30
N SER A 492 1.81 -5.98 12.56
CA SER A 492 1.04 -5.23 11.58
C SER A 492 1.21 -3.76 11.94
N SER A 493 1.61 -2.93 10.98
CA SER A 493 1.19 -1.52 10.92
C SER A 493 -0.32 -1.50 10.65
N GLY A 494 -1.06 -2.09 11.57
CA GLY A 494 -2.48 -2.37 11.49
C GLY A 494 -2.82 -2.68 12.93
N GLY A 495 -3.16 -1.61 13.66
CA GLY A 495 -3.57 -1.71 15.05
C GLY A 495 -4.62 -2.82 15.21
N ALA A 496 -4.69 -3.40 16.41
CA ALA A 496 -5.69 -4.40 16.76
C ALA A 496 -7.09 -3.93 16.34
N PHE A 497 -7.54 -4.46 15.20
CA PHE A 497 -8.76 -4.06 14.53
C PHE A 497 -9.95 -4.38 15.44
N GLY A 498 -10.60 -3.35 15.99
CA GLY A 498 -11.87 -3.48 16.70
C GLY A 498 -12.91 -4.20 15.82
N ARG A 499 -13.77 -5.00 16.46
CA ARG A 499 -14.84 -5.75 15.79
C ARG A 499 -15.96 -4.76 15.39
N GLY A 500 -15.97 -4.29 14.15
CA GLY A 500 -17.04 -3.46 13.62
C GLY A 500 -16.77 -2.93 12.21
N PRO A 501 -17.80 -2.53 11.46
CA PRO A 501 -17.65 -1.93 10.14
C PRO A 501 -16.94 -0.57 10.23
N SER A 502 -16.18 -0.26 9.18
CA SER A 502 -15.53 1.03 8.96
C SER A 502 -16.49 1.99 8.24
N SER A 503 -16.15 3.27 8.25
CA SER A 503 -16.87 4.34 7.58
C SER A 503 -15.86 5.26 6.88
N ILE A 504 -16.24 5.82 5.74
CA ILE A 504 -15.45 6.83 5.03
C ILE A 504 -15.92 8.19 5.52
N VAL A 505 -14.97 9.01 5.97
CA VAL A 505 -15.25 10.30 6.61
C VAL A 505 -14.35 11.38 6.04
N LYS A 506 -14.89 12.60 5.97
CA LYS A 506 -14.11 13.79 5.68
C LYS A 506 -13.40 14.24 6.96
N TYR A 507 -12.14 14.64 6.88
CA TYR A 507 -11.40 15.10 8.07
C TYR A 507 -12.11 16.30 8.72
N LYS A 508 -12.41 16.19 10.02
CA LYS A 508 -13.23 17.16 10.78
C LYS A 508 -14.59 17.47 10.13
N GLY A 509 -15.11 16.55 9.31
CA GLY A 509 -16.32 16.70 8.53
C GLY A 509 -17.30 15.54 8.71
N PRO A 510 -18.27 15.39 7.80
CA PRO A 510 -19.30 14.37 7.90
C PRO A 510 -18.79 12.96 7.59
N THR A 511 -19.52 11.96 8.08
CA THR A 511 -19.45 10.60 7.55
C THR A 511 -20.16 10.54 6.20
N LEU A 512 -19.45 10.05 5.18
CA LEU A 512 -19.92 10.00 3.79
C LEU A 512 -20.46 8.62 3.43
N THR A 513 -19.85 7.56 3.95
CA THR A 513 -20.26 6.18 3.68
C THR A 513 -20.06 5.32 4.91
N THR A 514 -21.01 4.44 5.21
CA THR A 514 -20.98 3.51 6.35
C THR A 514 -21.12 2.07 5.87
N GLY A 515 -20.84 1.10 6.75
CA GLY A 515 -21.06 -0.32 6.44
C GLY A 515 -19.97 -0.93 5.57
N ILE A 516 -18.74 -0.38 5.64
CA ILE A 516 -17.56 -0.99 5.02
C ILE A 516 -17.08 -2.13 5.91
N GLU A 517 -17.19 -3.37 5.45
CA GLU A 517 -16.79 -4.53 6.23
C GLU A 517 -15.42 -5.05 5.81
N GLY A 518 -14.79 -5.85 6.66
CA GLY A 518 -13.50 -6.47 6.37
C GLY A 518 -12.28 -5.60 6.70
N ARG A 519 -11.11 -6.16 6.42
CA ARG A 519 -9.83 -5.45 6.57
C ARG A 519 -9.47 -4.82 5.22
N ILE A 520 -9.21 -3.52 5.22
CA ILE A 520 -8.71 -2.81 4.03
C ILE A 520 -7.40 -3.45 3.62
N ILE A 521 -7.27 -3.79 2.34
CA ILE A 521 -6.07 -4.41 1.77
C ILE A 521 -5.45 -3.55 0.65
N MET A 522 -6.27 -2.71 0.01
CA MET A 522 -5.83 -1.82 -1.06
C MET A 522 -6.82 -0.65 -1.24
N ILE A 523 -6.31 0.47 -1.73
CA ILE A 523 -7.04 1.63 -2.23
C ILE A 523 -6.45 1.88 -3.62
N ALA A 524 -7.29 1.89 -4.66
CA ALA A 524 -6.87 2.11 -6.03
C ALA A 524 -8.06 2.50 -6.92
N ASP A 525 -7.88 3.43 -7.86
CA ASP A 525 -8.82 3.73 -8.96
C ASP A 525 -8.74 2.62 -10.01
N ILE A 526 -9.57 1.59 -9.87
CA ILE A 526 -9.56 0.39 -10.74
C ILE A 526 -10.82 0.25 -11.57
N LEU A 527 -11.84 1.06 -11.30
CA LEU A 527 -13.14 1.04 -11.98
C LEU A 527 -13.72 2.46 -12.07
N GLY A 528 -14.56 2.72 -13.06
CA GLY A 528 -15.35 3.95 -13.10
C GLY A 528 -14.55 5.18 -13.50
N ASP A 529 -14.55 6.22 -12.67
CA ASP A 529 -13.95 7.52 -13.00
C ASP A 529 -12.52 7.70 -12.49
N TRP A 530 -12.28 8.63 -11.57
CA TRP A 530 -10.95 8.95 -11.05
C TRP A 530 -10.84 8.71 -9.54
N ARG A 531 -11.98 8.52 -8.89
CA ARG A 531 -12.06 8.29 -7.45
C ARG A 531 -11.70 6.86 -7.15
N GLU A 532 -11.18 6.63 -5.97
CA GLU A 532 -10.50 5.38 -5.66
C GLU A 532 -11.48 4.35 -5.08
N GLU A 533 -11.43 3.13 -5.59
CA GLU A 533 -12.10 2.01 -4.93
C GLU A 533 -11.39 1.64 -3.62
N LEU A 534 -12.19 1.24 -2.63
CA LEU A 534 -11.72 0.68 -1.38
C LEU A 534 -11.87 -0.85 -1.42
N LEU A 535 -10.74 -1.56 -1.39
CA LEU A 535 -10.70 -3.01 -1.42
C LEU A 535 -10.53 -3.56 -0.01
N THR A 536 -11.47 -4.40 0.42
CA THR A 536 -11.40 -5.07 1.72
C THR A 536 -11.48 -6.59 1.58
N VAL A 537 -10.90 -7.30 2.56
CA VAL A 537 -10.96 -8.76 2.61
C VAL A 537 -11.68 -9.24 3.85
N LEU A 538 -12.49 -10.27 3.63
CA LEU A 538 -13.10 -11.12 4.65
C LEU A 538 -12.66 -12.57 4.41
N PRO A 539 -12.84 -13.47 5.39
CA PRO A 539 -12.65 -14.89 5.15
C PRO A 539 -13.49 -15.35 3.93
N GLY A 540 -12.81 -15.80 2.87
CA GLY A 540 -13.43 -16.31 1.65
C GLY A 540 -13.83 -15.28 0.58
N GLU A 541 -13.62 -13.98 0.79
CA GLU A 541 -13.93 -12.98 -0.26
C GLU A 541 -13.09 -11.69 -0.20
N LEU A 542 -12.90 -11.11 -1.38
CA LEU A 542 -12.54 -9.70 -1.59
C LEU A 542 -13.83 -8.92 -1.87
N ARG A 543 -13.96 -7.74 -1.28
CA ARG A 543 -15.02 -6.77 -1.58
C ARG A 543 -14.41 -5.50 -2.13
N ILE A 544 -14.98 -5.01 -3.23
CA ILE A 544 -14.57 -3.79 -3.92
C ILE A 544 -15.69 -2.79 -3.74
N TYR A 545 -15.45 -1.75 -2.95
CA TYR A 545 -16.40 -0.66 -2.73
C TYR A 545 -16.04 0.50 -3.65
N THR A 546 -17.02 1.00 -4.40
CA THR A 546 -16.90 2.20 -5.24
C THR A 546 -17.86 3.27 -4.75
N THR A 547 -17.54 4.53 -5.02
CA THR A 547 -18.37 5.66 -4.59
C THR A 547 -19.62 5.79 -5.46
N THR A 548 -20.74 6.17 -4.84
CA THR A 548 -21.99 6.55 -5.53
C THR A 548 -22.32 8.03 -5.35
N ILE A 549 -21.43 8.77 -4.71
CA ILE A 549 -21.52 10.22 -4.61
C ILE A 549 -21.23 10.78 -6.01
N PRO A 550 -21.96 11.76 -6.53
CA PRO A 550 -21.67 12.30 -7.86
C PRO A 550 -20.34 13.06 -7.90
N ALA A 551 -19.59 12.90 -8.99
CA ALA A 551 -18.35 13.64 -9.25
C ALA A 551 -18.66 15.12 -9.51
N ARG A 552 -17.67 16.01 -9.27
CA ARG A 552 -17.78 17.43 -9.65
C ARG A 552 -17.00 17.77 -10.91
N ASP A 553 -16.01 16.96 -11.26
CA ASP A 553 -15.20 17.09 -12.45
C ASP A 553 -14.82 15.72 -13.01
N ARG A 554 -14.21 15.72 -14.20
CA ARG A 554 -13.59 14.54 -14.80
C ARG A 554 -12.08 14.64 -14.69
N ARG A 555 -11.44 13.49 -14.53
CA ARG A 555 -9.99 13.36 -14.58
C ARG A 555 -9.62 12.11 -15.36
N THR A 556 -8.37 12.05 -15.77
CA THR A 556 -7.81 10.79 -16.24
C THR A 556 -7.73 9.83 -15.05
N CYS A 557 -8.11 8.57 -15.28
CA CYS A 557 -7.92 7.49 -14.32
C CYS A 557 -6.49 7.51 -13.75
N LEU A 558 -6.37 7.46 -12.43
CA LEU A 558 -5.12 7.57 -11.69
C LEU A 558 -4.18 6.39 -11.97
N MET A 559 -4.69 5.24 -12.40
CA MET A 559 -3.83 4.13 -12.87
C MET A 559 -3.08 4.44 -14.18
N GLN A 560 -3.35 5.58 -14.82
CA GLN A 560 -2.57 6.14 -15.93
C GLN A 560 -1.64 7.28 -15.47
N ASP A 561 -1.53 7.55 -14.18
CA ASP A 561 -0.48 8.38 -13.59
C ASP A 561 0.73 7.50 -13.21
N PRO A 562 1.96 7.88 -13.58
CA PRO A 562 3.13 7.01 -13.45
C PRO A 562 3.41 6.62 -12.00
N ILE A 563 3.52 7.59 -11.08
CA ILE A 563 3.81 7.34 -9.66
C ILE A 563 2.66 6.55 -9.02
N TYR A 564 1.41 6.95 -9.27
CA TYR A 564 0.26 6.26 -8.71
C TYR A 564 0.21 4.79 -9.13
N ARG A 565 0.42 4.50 -10.42
CA ARG A 565 0.40 3.14 -10.96
C ARG A 565 1.50 2.25 -10.38
N THR A 566 2.71 2.78 -10.21
CA THR A 566 3.83 2.05 -9.59
C THR A 566 3.62 1.86 -8.10
N ASP A 567 3.10 2.87 -7.39
CA ASP A 567 2.75 2.76 -5.97
C ASP A 567 1.73 1.63 -5.76
N VAL A 568 0.67 1.58 -6.57
CA VAL A 568 -0.32 0.49 -6.54
C VAL A 568 0.34 -0.87 -6.81
N ALA A 569 1.26 -0.96 -7.78
CA ALA A 569 2.01 -2.19 -8.07
C ALA A 569 2.86 -2.64 -6.87
N HIS A 570 3.51 -1.70 -6.18
CA HIS A 570 4.42 -1.99 -5.06
C HIS A 570 3.68 -2.37 -3.78
N ARG A 571 2.37 -2.07 -3.66
CA ARG A 571 1.59 -2.37 -2.44
C ARG A 571 1.56 -3.85 -2.05
N SER A 572 1.79 -4.76 -2.99
CA SER A 572 1.85 -6.20 -2.76
C SER A 572 3.12 -6.65 -1.99
N MET A 573 4.10 -5.75 -1.82
CA MET A 573 5.25 -5.94 -0.94
C MET A 573 5.32 -4.87 0.16
N GLY A 574 6.22 -5.06 1.13
CA GLY A 574 6.55 -4.03 2.12
C GLY A 574 5.38 -3.51 2.97
N TYR A 575 5.62 -2.39 3.66
CA TYR A 575 4.60 -1.72 4.45
C TYR A 575 3.66 -0.90 3.57
N GLU A 576 2.39 -0.89 3.95
CA GLU A 576 1.31 -0.28 3.17
C GLU A 576 1.37 1.25 3.22
N GLN A 577 1.28 1.93 2.08
CA GLN A 577 1.19 3.39 1.98
C GLN A 577 0.13 3.75 0.94
N SER A 578 -0.78 4.68 1.24
CA SER A 578 -1.77 5.15 0.25
C SER A 578 -1.06 5.66 -1.00
N PRO A 579 -1.48 5.25 -2.22
CA PRO A 579 -0.84 5.72 -3.44
C PRO A 579 -1.02 7.23 -3.57
N VAL A 580 -0.07 7.91 -4.19
CA VAL A 580 -0.12 9.35 -4.48
C VAL A 580 0.10 9.60 -5.97
N PRO A 581 -0.57 10.60 -6.58
CA PRO A 581 -0.32 10.96 -7.96
C PRO A 581 1.02 11.68 -8.14
N SER A 582 1.54 11.73 -9.37
CA SER A 582 2.75 12.47 -9.73
C SER A 582 2.61 13.99 -9.75
N TYR A 583 1.41 14.50 -9.47
CA TYR A 583 1.07 15.92 -9.51
C TYR A 583 0.17 16.29 -8.33
N TYR A 584 0.14 17.57 -7.95
CA TYR A 584 -0.77 18.03 -6.91
C TYR A 584 -2.24 17.90 -7.37
N LEU A 585 -2.93 16.93 -6.77
CA LEU A 585 -4.35 16.70 -6.91
C LEU A 585 -5.07 17.28 -5.69
N GLY A 586 -5.38 18.57 -5.76
CA GLY A 586 -6.01 19.32 -4.67
C GLY A 586 -6.61 20.63 -5.15
N LEU A 587 -7.14 21.43 -4.22
CA LEU A 587 -7.81 22.68 -4.55
C LEU A 587 -6.78 23.77 -4.88
N ARG A 588 -6.55 24.05 -6.17
CA ARG A 588 -5.73 25.20 -6.56
C ARG A 588 -6.36 26.48 -6.03
N LEU A 589 -5.64 27.20 -5.17
CA LEU A 589 -5.98 28.59 -4.84
C LEU A 589 -6.15 29.34 -6.16
N ALA A 590 -7.33 29.93 -6.37
CA ALA A 590 -7.58 30.75 -7.54
C ALA A 590 -6.45 31.78 -7.63
N SER A 591 -5.65 31.70 -8.71
CA SER A 591 -4.64 32.69 -8.99
C SER A 591 -5.34 34.04 -9.00
N SER A 592 -5.06 34.89 -8.01
CA SER A 592 -5.48 36.28 -8.06
C SER A 592 -4.91 36.84 -9.36
N GLY A 593 -5.80 37.11 -10.32
CA GLY A 593 -5.42 37.52 -11.67
C GLY A 593 -4.34 38.60 -11.64
N LYS A 594 -3.30 38.38 -12.42
CA LYS A 594 -2.41 39.42 -12.92
C LYS A 594 -2.32 39.30 -14.41
#